data_AF-A0A8T0NBH0-F1
#
_entry.id   AF-A0A8T0NBH0-F1
#
_cell.length_a   1.000
_cell.length_b   1.000
_cell.length_c   1.000
_cell.angle_alpha   90.00
_cell.angle_beta   90.00
_cell.angle_gamma   90.00
#
_symmetry.space_group_name_H-M   'P 1'
#
loop_
_entity.id
_entity.type
_entity.pdbx_description
1 polymer ?
#
loop_
_entity_poly.entity_id
_entity_poly.type
_entity_poly.pdbx_seq_one_letter_code
_entity_poly.pdbx_strand_id
1 'polypeptide(L)'
;MFSHGADSAHDSGGVGVSTAGATVPARFVWPYGGKRVFVSGSFTRWSEHLQMSPVEGCPTVFQAICSLSPGMHQYKFFVDGEWRHDERQPTISGEYGIVNTVYLTREINSVLSPSTPGTRMDVDNENFQRMVTLTDGNIQDGTPRVSEAAIQISRCRVSEYLSLHTGYDLLPDSGKVIALDINLPVKQSFHILHEQGIPVAPLWDSFRGQFVGLLSPLDFILILKELETHGSNLTEEQLETHTISAWKEAKRQTYGRHDGQWRAHQALVHATPYESLRDIALKILQNGISTVPVIYSSSSDGSFPQLLHLASLSGILKCICRYFKNSTGNLPILNQPVCTIPLGSWVPKIGDPNSRPLAMLRPHASLSSALNMLVQAGVSSIPIVDENDSLLDTYSRSDITALAKDKVYTHVRLEEMTIHQALQLGQDANTPFGFFNGQRCQMCLRSDPLLKVMERLSNPGVRRVFIVEAGSKRVEGIISLSDIFKFLLSL
;
A
#
# COMPACT_ATOMS: atom_id res chain seq x y z
N MET A 1 -46.97 2.13 -48.15
CA MET A 1 -48.40 2.06 -47.80
C MET A 1 -48.53 1.54 -46.39
N PHE A 2 -49.59 1.93 -45.68
CA PHE A 2 -49.91 1.50 -44.30
C PHE A 2 -50.15 -0.03 -44.25
N SER A 3 -50.07 -0.68 -43.08
CA SER A 3 -51.21 -0.76 -42.15
C SER A 3 -50.81 -0.81 -40.68
N HIS A 4 -51.59 -0.12 -39.83
CA HIS A 4 -51.61 -0.29 -38.39
C HIS A 4 -52.38 -1.56 -37.99
N GLY A 5 -52.11 -2.04 -36.76
CA GLY A 5 -52.92 -3.01 -36.05
C GLY A 5 -52.53 -3.04 -34.57
N ALA A 6 -53.18 -2.20 -33.76
CA ALA A 6 -53.15 -2.33 -32.30
C ALA A 6 -54.34 -3.19 -31.87
N ASP A 7 -54.19 -4.06 -30.87
CA ASP A 7 -54.63 -3.68 -29.52
C ASP A 7 -54.17 -4.64 -28.41
N SER A 8 -54.29 -4.14 -27.19
CA SER A 8 -53.80 -4.72 -25.94
C SER A 8 -54.63 -5.89 -25.39
N ALA A 9 -53.96 -6.81 -24.69
CA ALA A 9 -54.54 -7.53 -23.56
C ALA A 9 -53.53 -7.61 -22.40
N HIS A 10 -53.94 -7.18 -21.21
CA HIS A 10 -53.22 -7.42 -19.96
C HIS A 10 -53.26 -8.91 -19.61
N ASP A 11 -52.14 -9.49 -19.18
CA ASP A 11 -51.95 -9.94 -17.79
C ASP A 11 -50.49 -10.38 -17.54
N SER A 12 -50.00 -10.17 -16.31
CA SER A 12 -48.93 -10.90 -15.60
C SER A 12 -48.25 -10.00 -14.54
N GLY A 13 -48.81 -10.01 -13.34
CA GLY A 13 -48.10 -9.50 -12.16
C GLY A 13 -46.92 -10.41 -11.81
N GLY A 14 -45.68 -9.88 -11.89
CA GLY A 14 -44.47 -10.55 -11.41
C GLY A 14 -43.74 -9.66 -10.41
N VAL A 15 -43.83 -9.97 -9.12
CA VAL A 15 -43.20 -9.18 -8.05
C VAL A 15 -41.68 -9.34 -8.10
N GLY A 16 -41.01 -8.38 -8.74
CA GLY A 16 -39.55 -8.27 -8.72
C GLY A 16 -39.07 -7.83 -7.33
N VAL A 17 -38.60 -8.79 -6.53
CA VAL A 17 -38.01 -8.54 -5.20
C VAL A 17 -36.81 -7.61 -5.35
N SER A 18 -37.00 -6.35 -4.99
CA SER A 18 -35.92 -5.35 -4.97
C SER A 18 -35.02 -5.64 -3.78
N THR A 19 -33.77 -6.01 -4.03
CA THR A 19 -32.76 -6.16 -2.96
C THR A 19 -32.45 -4.78 -2.37
N ALA A 20 -33.16 -4.42 -1.29
CA ALA A 20 -32.98 -3.18 -0.58
C ALA A 20 -31.55 -3.09 0.00
N GLY A 21 -30.68 -2.32 -0.66
CA GLY A 21 -29.37 -1.99 -0.14
C GLY A 21 -29.52 -1.21 1.17
N ALA A 22 -28.92 -1.71 2.25
CA ALA A 22 -29.02 -1.06 3.56
C ALA A 22 -28.45 0.36 3.52
N THR A 23 -29.27 1.35 3.86
CA THR A 23 -28.92 2.76 3.90
C THR A 23 -28.49 3.19 5.30
N VAL A 24 -27.66 4.24 5.35
CA VAL A 24 -27.07 4.82 6.56
C VAL A 24 -27.62 6.25 6.71
N PRO A 25 -28.19 6.62 7.87
CA PRO A 25 -28.71 7.97 8.08
C PRO A 25 -27.55 8.98 8.22
N ALA A 26 -27.45 9.91 7.28
CA ALA A 26 -26.46 10.98 7.26
C ALA A 26 -27.12 12.32 7.65
N ARG A 27 -26.53 13.02 8.64
CA ARG A 27 -27.01 14.34 9.10
C ARG A 27 -26.16 15.44 8.48
N PHE A 28 -26.80 16.29 7.67
CA PHE A 28 -26.22 17.51 7.11
C PHE A 28 -26.60 18.69 8.00
N VAL A 29 -25.65 19.60 8.28
CA VAL A 29 -25.85 20.76 9.14
C VAL A 29 -25.28 22.01 8.48
N TRP A 30 -26.01 23.12 8.51
CA TRP A 30 -25.61 24.43 8.03
C TRP A 30 -25.71 25.45 9.18
N PRO A 31 -24.58 25.90 9.77
CA PRO A 31 -24.59 26.72 10.99
C PRO A 31 -24.64 28.24 10.75
N TYR A 32 -24.68 28.71 9.50
CA TYR A 32 -24.44 30.12 9.14
C TYR A 32 -25.72 30.95 8.88
N GLY A 33 -26.90 30.45 9.23
CA GLY A 33 -28.18 31.13 9.02
C GLY A 33 -28.66 31.17 7.55
N GLY A 34 -29.85 31.73 7.36
CA GLY A 34 -30.54 31.87 6.08
C GLY A 34 -32.06 31.91 6.26
N LYS A 35 -32.83 32.33 5.25
CA LYS A 35 -34.31 32.26 5.28
C LYS A 35 -34.84 30.98 4.63
N ARG A 36 -34.17 30.50 3.58
CA ARG A 36 -34.46 29.24 2.88
C ARG A 36 -33.14 28.51 2.66
N VAL A 37 -32.97 27.40 3.37
CA VAL A 37 -31.78 26.55 3.32
C VAL A 37 -32.17 25.19 2.76
N PHE A 38 -31.49 24.76 1.71
CA PHE A 38 -31.63 23.43 1.13
C PHE A 38 -30.27 22.75 1.02
N VAL A 39 -30.25 21.42 0.97
CA VAL A 39 -29.08 20.62 0.61
C VAL A 39 -29.37 19.86 -0.69
N SER A 40 -28.38 19.79 -1.58
CA SER A 40 -28.42 18.99 -2.80
C SER A 40 -27.06 18.31 -3.00
N GLY A 41 -27.02 17.17 -3.69
CA GLY A 41 -25.79 16.41 -3.85
C GLY A 41 -25.93 15.19 -4.75
N SER A 42 -24.94 14.31 -4.74
CA SER A 42 -24.95 13.09 -5.56
C SER A 42 -26.16 12.18 -5.27
N PHE A 43 -26.67 12.22 -4.03
CA PHE A 43 -27.86 11.47 -3.61
C PHE A 43 -29.19 12.05 -4.12
N THR A 44 -29.26 13.35 -4.44
CA THR A 44 -30.39 13.98 -5.14
C THR A 44 -30.12 14.16 -6.65
N ARG A 45 -29.07 13.51 -7.17
CA ARG A 45 -28.57 13.67 -8.55
C ARG A 45 -28.33 15.13 -8.95
N TRP A 46 -28.00 16.00 -7.98
CA TRP A 46 -27.88 17.46 -8.15
C TRP A 46 -29.13 18.15 -8.75
N SER A 47 -30.28 17.45 -8.78
CA SER A 47 -31.50 17.90 -9.47
C SER A 47 -32.58 18.31 -8.48
N GLU A 48 -32.66 17.64 -7.33
CA GLU A 48 -33.60 17.96 -6.26
C GLU A 48 -32.91 18.74 -5.13
N HIS A 49 -33.65 19.67 -4.52
CA HIS A 49 -33.23 20.47 -3.38
C HIS A 49 -34.00 20.01 -2.13
N LEU A 50 -33.32 19.30 -1.24
CA LEU A 50 -33.94 18.87 0.02
C LEU A 50 -33.97 20.03 1.00
N GLN A 51 -35.16 20.45 1.43
CA GLN A 51 -35.32 21.53 2.38
C GLN A 51 -34.79 21.14 3.77
N MET A 52 -34.01 22.03 4.39
CA MET A 52 -33.48 21.84 5.74
C MET A 52 -34.38 22.54 6.77
N SER A 53 -34.52 21.95 7.95
CA SER A 53 -35.28 22.53 9.07
C SER A 53 -34.33 23.18 10.09
N PRO A 54 -34.75 24.26 10.78
CA PRO A 54 -33.98 24.79 11.91
C PRO A 54 -33.80 23.74 13.01
N VAL A 55 -32.65 23.77 13.68
CA VAL A 55 -32.38 22.93 14.86
C VAL A 55 -33.13 23.50 16.06
N GLU A 56 -33.77 22.63 16.85
CA GLU A 56 -34.46 23.01 18.08
C GLU A 56 -33.51 23.78 19.02
N GLY A 57 -33.97 24.94 19.50
CA GLY A 57 -33.17 25.86 20.32
C GLY A 57 -32.16 26.74 19.55
N CYS A 58 -31.92 26.51 18.26
CA CYS A 58 -30.90 27.21 17.46
C CYS A 58 -31.42 27.62 16.07
N PRO A 59 -32.21 28.71 15.95
CA PRO A 59 -32.89 29.10 14.70
C PRO A 59 -31.92 29.53 13.57
N THR A 60 -30.65 29.78 13.87
CA THR A 60 -29.59 30.08 12.89
C THR A 60 -28.92 28.83 12.33
N VAL A 61 -29.17 27.65 12.90
CA VAL A 61 -28.57 26.38 12.48
C VAL A 61 -29.66 25.55 11.81
N PHE A 62 -29.40 25.09 10.59
CA PHE A 62 -30.31 24.26 9.82
C PHE A 62 -29.77 22.83 9.71
N GLN A 63 -30.66 21.84 9.65
CA GLN A 63 -30.30 20.44 9.48
C GLN A 63 -31.20 19.70 8.49
N ALA A 64 -30.67 18.62 7.90
CA ALA A 64 -31.45 17.59 7.22
C ALA A 64 -30.82 16.21 7.51
N ILE A 65 -31.65 15.17 7.53
CA ILE A 65 -31.20 13.79 7.67
C ILE A 65 -31.63 13.00 6.43
N CYS A 66 -30.69 12.34 5.77
CA CYS A 66 -30.94 11.57 4.55
C CYS A 66 -30.45 10.14 4.75
N SER A 67 -31.26 9.14 4.40
CA SER A 67 -30.81 7.74 4.37
C SER A 67 -30.06 7.48 3.06
N LEU A 68 -28.73 7.39 3.13
CA LEU A 68 -27.86 7.29 1.96
C LEU A 68 -27.22 5.90 1.86
N SER A 69 -26.81 5.50 0.66
CA SER A 69 -25.96 4.32 0.48
C SER A 69 -24.61 4.49 1.21
N PRO A 70 -24.01 3.43 1.76
CA PRO A 70 -22.61 3.46 2.18
C PRO A 70 -21.72 3.87 0.98
N GLY A 71 -20.85 4.86 1.16
CA GLY A 71 -20.06 5.43 0.05
C GLY A 71 -19.63 6.88 0.26
N MET A 72 -19.00 7.44 -0.78
CA MET A 72 -18.67 8.87 -0.89
C MET A 72 -19.88 9.64 -1.43
N HIS A 73 -20.34 10.67 -0.73
CA HIS A 73 -21.37 11.59 -1.21
C HIS A 73 -20.85 13.02 -1.26
N GLN A 74 -20.96 13.64 -2.44
CA GLN A 74 -20.69 15.06 -2.63
C GLN A 74 -21.99 15.84 -2.48
N TYR A 75 -21.93 17.02 -1.87
CA TYR A 75 -23.11 17.83 -1.60
C TYR A 75 -22.79 19.33 -1.48
N LYS A 76 -23.79 20.18 -1.60
CA LYS A 76 -23.69 21.63 -1.49
C LYS A 76 -24.98 22.19 -0.90
N PHE A 77 -24.87 23.32 -0.20
CA PHE A 77 -26.03 24.03 0.33
C PHE A 77 -26.53 25.06 -0.68
N PHE A 78 -27.84 25.22 -0.78
CA PHE A 78 -28.48 26.29 -1.52
C PHE A 78 -29.19 27.19 -0.51
N VAL A 79 -28.65 28.40 -0.30
CA VAL A 79 -29.01 29.31 0.78
C VAL A 79 -29.48 30.61 0.18
N ASP A 80 -30.76 30.94 0.36
CA ASP A 80 -31.39 32.19 -0.07
C ASP A 80 -31.28 32.54 -1.57
N GLY A 81 -30.88 31.58 -2.41
CA GLY A 81 -30.67 31.74 -3.85
C GLY A 81 -29.22 31.49 -4.30
N GLU A 82 -28.29 31.32 -3.37
CA GLU A 82 -26.88 31.13 -3.65
C GLU A 82 -26.38 29.72 -3.30
N TRP A 83 -25.48 29.18 -4.12
CA TRP A 83 -24.80 27.93 -3.87
C TRP A 83 -23.60 28.11 -2.94
N ARG A 84 -23.71 27.64 -1.69
CA ARG A 84 -22.69 27.76 -0.64
C ARG A 84 -22.21 26.39 -0.17
N HIS A 85 -20.99 26.34 0.35
CA HIS A 85 -20.42 25.15 0.98
C HIS A 85 -19.94 25.52 2.39
N ASP A 86 -19.87 24.55 3.29
CA ASP A 86 -19.31 24.75 4.62
C ASP A 86 -17.79 24.60 4.57
N GLU A 87 -17.05 25.71 4.72
CA GLU A 87 -15.58 25.74 4.69
C GLU A 87 -14.93 24.93 5.82
N ARG A 88 -15.68 24.66 6.91
CA ARG A 88 -15.20 23.83 8.04
C ARG A 88 -15.32 22.33 7.77
N GLN A 89 -16.04 21.96 6.72
CA GLN A 89 -16.21 20.57 6.31
C GLN A 89 -15.33 20.22 5.11
N PRO A 90 -15.08 18.93 4.86
CA PRO A 90 -14.21 18.50 3.77
C PRO A 90 -14.81 18.94 2.44
N THR A 91 -13.99 19.57 1.59
CA THR A 91 -14.41 20.07 0.29
C THR A 91 -13.59 19.46 -0.84
N ILE A 92 -14.16 19.51 -2.04
CA ILE A 92 -13.46 19.26 -3.29
C ILE A 92 -13.91 20.24 -4.38
N SER A 93 -12.97 20.65 -5.24
CA SER A 93 -13.23 21.30 -6.52
C SER A 93 -13.50 20.27 -7.63
N GLY A 94 -14.67 20.32 -8.26
CA GLY A 94 -15.03 19.50 -9.43
C GLY A 94 -15.90 20.27 -10.42
N GLU A 95 -16.66 19.55 -11.26
CA GLU A 95 -17.55 20.13 -12.28
C GLU A 95 -18.60 21.08 -11.70
N TYR A 96 -19.04 20.85 -10.46
CA TYR A 96 -20.00 21.69 -9.72
C TYR A 96 -19.32 22.79 -8.86
N GLY A 97 -18.06 23.11 -9.16
CA GLY A 97 -17.21 24.02 -8.39
C GLY A 97 -16.78 23.38 -7.07
N ILE A 98 -16.63 24.20 -6.02
CA ILE A 98 -16.33 23.71 -4.66
C ILE A 98 -17.61 23.13 -4.06
N VAL A 99 -17.56 21.86 -3.64
CA VAL A 99 -18.63 21.10 -3.00
C VAL A 99 -18.11 20.43 -1.72
N ASN A 100 -18.96 20.24 -0.72
CA ASN A 100 -18.63 19.43 0.44
C ASN A 100 -18.64 17.93 0.10
N THR A 101 -17.95 17.11 0.89
CA THR A 101 -17.92 15.64 0.75
C THR A 101 -18.08 14.97 2.11
N VAL A 102 -18.92 13.94 2.18
CA VAL A 102 -19.10 13.06 3.35
C VAL A 102 -18.81 11.60 2.96
N TYR A 103 -18.28 10.82 3.90
CA TYR A 103 -18.15 9.37 3.76
C TYR A 103 -19.09 8.66 4.74
N LEU A 104 -19.74 7.58 4.29
CA LEU A 104 -20.64 6.78 5.12
C LEU A 104 -20.21 5.31 5.08
N THR A 105 -19.90 4.76 6.24
CA THR A 105 -19.62 3.33 6.45
C THR A 105 -20.88 2.61 6.91
N ARG A 106 -20.96 1.30 6.61
CA ARG A 106 -22.05 0.44 7.07
C ARG A 106 -21.68 -0.21 8.40
N GLU A 107 -22.10 0.40 9.51
CA GLU A 107 -22.11 -0.30 10.81
C GLU A 107 -23.39 -1.12 10.98
N ILE A 108 -23.26 -2.29 11.61
CA ILE A 108 -24.37 -3.23 11.84
C ILE A 108 -24.80 -3.10 13.31
N ASN A 109 -26.02 -2.59 13.53
CA ASN A 109 -26.62 -2.53 14.86
C ASN A 109 -27.38 -3.81 15.20
N SER A 110 -27.03 -4.43 16.32
CA SER A 110 -27.97 -5.23 17.12
C SER A 110 -27.50 -5.37 18.56
N VAL A 111 -28.14 -4.63 19.47
CA VAL A 111 -28.26 -5.01 20.88
C VAL A 111 -29.74 -5.32 21.09
N LEU A 112 -30.03 -6.57 21.46
CA LEU A 112 -31.38 -7.01 21.83
C LEU A 112 -31.75 -6.46 23.21
N SER A 113 -32.98 -5.97 23.35
CA SER A 113 -33.51 -5.48 24.63
C SER A 113 -33.64 -6.60 25.68
N PRO A 114 -33.53 -6.29 26.98
CA PRO A 114 -33.37 -7.30 28.03
C PRO A 114 -34.69 -7.81 28.63
N SER A 115 -34.66 -9.04 29.12
CA SER A 115 -35.55 -9.50 30.19
C SER A 115 -34.87 -9.30 31.55
N THR A 116 -35.58 -8.67 32.50
CA THR A 116 -35.14 -8.48 33.90
C THR A 116 -36.08 -9.28 34.81
N PRO A 117 -35.70 -9.66 36.06
CA PRO A 117 -35.94 -8.74 37.17
C PRO A 117 -34.94 -8.79 38.37
N GLY A 118 -34.80 -7.63 39.03
CA GLY A 118 -34.19 -7.44 40.35
C GLY A 118 -32.67 -7.14 40.32
N THR A 119 -32.13 -6.11 40.98
CA THR A 119 -32.66 -5.08 41.90
C THR A 119 -31.55 -4.01 42.10
N ARG A 120 -31.74 -2.75 42.56
CA ARG A 120 -32.88 -1.98 43.11
C ARG A 120 -32.55 -0.46 43.07
N MET A 121 -33.41 0.35 42.44
CA MET A 121 -33.58 1.83 42.58
C MET A 121 -32.34 2.76 42.47
N ASP A 122 -32.35 3.65 41.48
CA ASP A 122 -32.61 5.09 41.74
C ASP A 122 -33.18 5.78 40.47
N VAL A 123 -33.76 6.96 40.62
CA VAL A 123 -34.73 7.55 39.65
C VAL A 123 -34.07 8.51 38.65
N ASP A 124 -34.49 8.42 37.38
CA ASP A 124 -34.08 9.26 36.25
C ASP A 124 -34.42 10.75 36.39
N ASN A 125 -33.63 11.63 35.76
CA ASN A 125 -34.03 12.32 34.51
C ASN A 125 -32.84 13.06 33.85
N GLU A 126 -33.01 13.52 32.59
CA GLU A 126 -32.13 14.37 31.76
C GLU A 126 -31.00 13.65 30.98
N ASN A 127 -31.40 12.85 29.99
CA ASN A 127 -30.61 12.65 28.77
C ASN A 127 -30.76 13.88 27.85
N PHE A 128 -29.67 14.53 27.43
CA PHE A 128 -29.46 15.07 26.05
C PHE A 128 -28.22 15.99 26.01
N GLN A 129 -27.08 15.51 25.49
CA GLN A 129 -26.09 16.31 24.72
C GLN A 129 -24.87 15.45 24.30
N ARG A 130 -24.77 15.13 23.01
CA ARG A 130 -23.49 14.88 22.34
C ARG A 130 -23.27 15.98 21.31
N MET A 131 -22.73 17.09 21.78
CA MET A 131 -22.29 18.22 20.95
C MET A 131 -20.76 18.29 20.96
N VAL A 132 -20.21 18.69 19.81
CA VAL A 132 -18.84 19.13 19.53
C VAL A 132 -18.02 19.49 20.78
N THR A 133 -16.96 18.73 21.04
CA THR A 133 -15.93 19.12 22.02
C THR A 133 -15.13 20.29 21.47
N LEU A 134 -15.47 21.51 21.88
CA LEU A 134 -14.54 22.64 21.86
C LEU A 134 -13.39 22.30 22.82
N THR A 135 -12.16 22.29 22.32
CA THR A 135 -10.97 22.18 23.17
C THR A 135 -10.47 23.56 23.52
N ASP A 136 -10.77 24.00 24.74
CA ASP A 136 -10.03 25.08 25.38
C ASP A 136 -8.54 24.70 25.51
N GLY A 137 -7.70 25.72 25.49
CA GLY A 137 -6.28 25.54 25.19
C GLY A 137 -5.47 24.83 26.29
N ASN A 138 -4.58 23.95 25.85
CA ASN A 138 -3.30 23.74 26.53
C ASN A 138 -2.19 23.51 25.48
N ILE A 139 -1.00 24.07 25.73
CA ILE A 139 0.07 24.18 24.73
C ILE A 139 0.87 22.88 24.67
N GLN A 140 0.82 22.16 23.55
CA GLN A 140 1.80 21.12 23.17
C GLN A 140 2.06 21.12 21.65
N ASP A 141 3.34 21.09 21.26
CA ASP A 141 3.92 21.19 19.90
C ASP A 141 2.96 20.95 18.71
N GLY A 142 2.45 22.06 18.15
CA GLY A 142 1.56 22.07 17.00
C GLY A 142 2.28 21.97 15.65
N THR A 143 2.66 20.77 15.22
CA THR A 143 2.69 20.49 13.77
C THR A 143 1.24 20.27 13.29
N PRO A 144 0.73 21.04 12.32
CA PRO A 144 -0.65 20.89 11.85
C PRO A 144 -0.82 19.51 11.20
N ARG A 145 -1.54 18.61 11.87
CA ARG A 145 -1.89 17.30 11.29
C ARG A 145 -2.93 17.47 10.19
N VAL A 146 -2.85 16.64 9.16
CA VAL A 146 -3.87 16.62 8.09
C VAL A 146 -5.23 16.27 8.70
N SER A 147 -6.30 16.93 8.23
CA SER A 147 -7.67 16.60 8.62
C SER A 147 -7.97 15.11 8.36
N GLU A 148 -8.45 14.39 9.37
CA GLU A 148 -8.78 12.96 9.26
C GLU A 148 -9.77 12.68 8.12
N ALA A 149 -10.71 13.60 7.89
CA ALA A 149 -11.66 13.47 6.79
C ALA A 149 -11.00 13.64 5.41
N ALA A 150 -9.94 14.44 5.29
CA ALA A 150 -9.15 14.56 4.05
C ALA A 150 -8.33 13.28 3.80
N ILE A 151 -7.82 12.64 4.86
CA ILE A 151 -7.21 11.32 4.79
C ILE A 151 -8.25 10.29 4.32
N GLN A 152 -9.43 10.26 4.94
CA GLN A 152 -10.47 9.28 4.62
C GLN A 152 -10.99 9.43 3.18
N ILE A 153 -11.27 10.65 2.72
CA ILE A 153 -11.65 10.92 1.31
C ILE A 153 -10.61 10.36 0.34
N SER A 154 -9.32 10.58 0.65
CA SER A 154 -8.23 10.12 -0.21
C SER A 154 -8.12 8.60 -0.23
N ARG A 155 -8.25 7.94 0.94
CA ARG A 155 -8.31 6.47 1.05
C ARG A 155 -9.47 5.88 0.25
N CYS A 156 -10.67 6.45 0.38
CA CYS A 156 -11.85 5.98 -0.35
C CYS A 156 -11.64 6.01 -1.87
N ARG A 157 -11.09 7.11 -2.40
CA ARG A 157 -10.85 7.29 -3.85
C ARG A 157 -9.74 6.42 -4.39
N VAL A 158 -8.67 6.21 -3.61
CA VAL A 158 -7.63 5.22 -3.97
C VAL A 158 -8.19 3.81 -3.94
N SER A 159 -9.01 3.47 -2.94
CA SER A 159 -9.67 2.17 -2.88
C SER A 159 -10.62 1.94 -4.07
N GLU A 160 -11.41 2.94 -4.44
CA GLU A 160 -12.31 2.90 -5.60
C GLU A 160 -11.52 2.70 -6.89
N TYR A 161 -10.49 3.52 -7.11
CA TYR A 161 -9.57 3.36 -8.25
C TYR A 161 -8.97 1.95 -8.34
N LEU A 162 -8.45 1.42 -7.22
CA LEU A 162 -7.82 0.10 -7.16
C LEU A 162 -8.81 -1.07 -7.31
N SER A 163 -10.09 -0.87 -7.00
CA SER A 163 -11.15 -1.87 -7.23
C SER A 163 -11.69 -1.85 -8.66
N LEU A 164 -11.64 -0.69 -9.35
CA LEU A 164 -12.09 -0.54 -10.73
C LEU A 164 -11.07 -0.99 -11.78
N HIS A 165 -9.79 -0.98 -11.44
CA HIS A 165 -8.70 -1.40 -12.33
C HIS A 165 -8.22 -2.81 -12.00
N THR A 166 -7.68 -3.50 -12.99
CA THR A 166 -7.34 -4.93 -12.96
C THR A 166 -5.84 -5.17 -13.14
N GLY A 167 -5.38 -6.40 -12.87
CA GLY A 167 -4.00 -6.82 -13.13
C GLY A 167 -3.54 -6.60 -14.57
N TYR A 168 -4.45 -6.61 -15.54
CA TYR A 168 -4.19 -6.28 -16.95
C TYR A 168 -3.67 -4.84 -17.12
N ASP A 169 -4.14 -3.88 -16.31
CA ASP A 169 -3.71 -2.47 -16.37
C ASP A 169 -2.25 -2.24 -15.89
N LEU A 170 -1.57 -3.29 -15.41
CA LEU A 170 -0.13 -3.29 -15.10
C LEU A 170 0.73 -3.79 -16.27
N LEU A 171 0.15 -4.46 -17.26
CA LEU A 171 0.90 -5.00 -18.39
C LEU A 171 1.34 -3.85 -19.31
N PRO A 172 2.62 -3.77 -19.69
CA PRO A 172 3.05 -2.87 -20.75
C PRO A 172 2.62 -3.41 -22.12
N ASP A 173 2.45 -2.51 -23.11
CA ASP A 173 2.11 -2.87 -24.50
C ASP A 173 3.10 -3.89 -25.11
N SER A 174 4.36 -3.85 -24.66
CA SER A 174 5.38 -4.85 -24.93
C SER A 174 6.31 -4.98 -23.71
N GLY A 175 6.68 -6.20 -23.37
CA GLY A 175 7.51 -6.49 -22.20
C GLY A 175 8.23 -7.83 -22.28
N LYS A 176 9.32 -7.95 -21.53
CA LYS A 176 10.09 -9.19 -21.37
C LYS A 176 9.79 -9.78 -19.99
N VAL A 177 9.35 -11.03 -19.96
CA VAL A 177 9.33 -11.86 -18.74
C VAL A 177 10.45 -12.89 -18.79
N ILE A 178 11.00 -13.25 -17.64
CA ILE A 178 12.09 -14.22 -17.50
C ILE A 178 11.68 -15.20 -16.42
N ALA A 179 11.71 -16.49 -16.74
CA ALA A 179 11.50 -17.58 -15.80
C ALA A 179 12.71 -18.53 -15.85
N LEU A 180 12.97 -19.23 -14.75
CA LEU A 180 14.08 -20.18 -14.62
C LEU A 180 13.52 -21.58 -14.37
N ASP A 181 14.11 -22.62 -14.96
CA ASP A 181 13.78 -23.99 -14.57
C ASP A 181 14.23 -24.23 -13.13
N ILE A 182 13.40 -24.89 -12.31
CA ILE A 182 13.70 -25.17 -10.91
C ILE A 182 14.92 -26.08 -10.72
N ASN A 183 15.31 -26.84 -11.75
CA ASN A 183 16.47 -27.72 -11.73
C ASN A 183 17.77 -27.01 -12.16
N LEU A 184 17.71 -25.72 -12.48
CA LEU A 184 18.90 -24.92 -12.73
C LEU A 184 19.82 -24.90 -11.47
N PRO A 185 21.15 -25.02 -11.63
CA PRO A 185 22.11 -24.80 -10.54
C PRO A 185 21.96 -23.42 -9.90
N VAL A 186 22.08 -23.36 -8.58
CA VAL A 186 21.89 -22.13 -7.81
C VAL A 186 22.85 -21.02 -8.25
N LYS A 187 24.13 -21.33 -8.48
CA LYS A 187 25.11 -20.40 -9.08
C LYS A 187 24.64 -19.75 -10.38
N GLN A 188 24.16 -20.57 -11.34
CA GLN A 188 23.74 -20.08 -12.65
C GLN A 188 22.51 -19.18 -12.50
N SER A 189 21.59 -19.53 -11.60
CA SER A 189 20.42 -18.71 -11.30
C SER A 189 20.78 -17.30 -10.80
N PHE A 190 21.78 -17.17 -9.92
CA PHE A 190 22.24 -15.86 -9.43
C PHE A 190 22.92 -15.03 -10.51
N HIS A 191 23.73 -15.67 -11.35
CA HIS A 191 24.38 -15.01 -12.48
C HIS A 191 23.34 -14.45 -13.45
N ILE A 192 22.30 -15.21 -13.80
CA ILE A 192 21.20 -14.74 -14.66
C ILE A 192 20.43 -13.58 -14.00
N LEU A 193 20.12 -13.64 -12.70
CA LEU A 193 19.47 -12.53 -12.00
C LEU A 193 20.30 -11.23 -12.08
N HIS A 194 21.62 -11.34 -11.88
CA HIS A 194 22.56 -10.23 -11.98
C HIS A 194 22.67 -9.67 -13.41
N GLU A 195 23.00 -10.51 -14.40
CA GLU A 195 23.18 -10.10 -15.80
C GLU A 195 21.92 -9.49 -16.41
N GLN A 196 20.74 -10.04 -16.09
CA GLN A 196 19.47 -9.52 -16.59
C GLN A 196 18.97 -8.31 -15.79
N GLY A 197 19.64 -7.93 -14.70
CA GLY A 197 19.25 -6.83 -13.82
C GLY A 197 17.88 -7.02 -13.15
N ILE A 198 17.42 -8.27 -12.98
CA ILE A 198 16.10 -8.58 -12.42
C ILE A 198 16.20 -8.94 -10.93
N PRO A 199 15.35 -8.35 -10.06
CA PRO A 199 15.43 -8.61 -8.63
C PRO A 199 14.73 -9.91 -8.21
N VAL A 200 14.02 -10.59 -9.10
CA VAL A 200 13.21 -11.79 -8.81
C VAL A 200 12.89 -12.53 -10.11
N ALA A 201 12.85 -13.86 -10.08
CA ALA A 201 12.43 -14.68 -11.22
C ALA A 201 11.43 -15.78 -10.77
N PRO A 202 10.31 -15.99 -11.50
CA PRO A 202 9.49 -17.18 -11.36
C PRO A 202 10.25 -18.46 -11.69
N LEU A 203 9.91 -19.52 -10.96
CA LEU A 203 10.45 -20.85 -11.17
C LEU A 203 9.43 -21.71 -11.90
N TRP A 204 9.85 -22.26 -13.03
CA TRP A 204 9.12 -23.22 -13.84
C TRP A 204 9.53 -24.65 -13.45
N ASP A 205 8.54 -25.51 -13.27
CA ASP A 205 8.76 -26.96 -13.17
C ASP A 205 8.33 -27.59 -14.50
N SER A 206 9.32 -28.02 -15.28
CA SER A 206 9.13 -28.63 -16.60
C SER A 206 8.49 -30.02 -16.55
N PHE A 207 8.63 -30.76 -15.45
CA PHE A 207 7.96 -32.06 -15.26
C PHE A 207 6.49 -31.88 -14.90
N ARG A 208 6.15 -30.83 -14.13
CA ARG A 208 4.77 -30.53 -13.71
C ARG A 208 4.03 -29.60 -14.67
N GLY A 209 4.72 -28.92 -15.57
CA GLY A 209 4.14 -27.93 -16.49
C GLY A 209 3.54 -26.71 -15.77
N GLN A 210 4.13 -26.30 -14.64
CA GLN A 210 3.57 -25.29 -13.74
C GLN A 210 4.63 -24.37 -13.13
N PHE A 211 4.22 -23.16 -12.76
CA PHE A 211 5.04 -22.27 -11.93
C PHE A 211 4.95 -22.68 -10.45
N VAL A 212 6.10 -22.93 -9.82
CA VAL A 212 6.21 -23.55 -8.49
C VAL A 212 6.79 -22.64 -7.40
N GLY A 213 7.16 -21.40 -7.75
CA GLY A 213 7.64 -20.42 -6.78
C GLY A 213 8.31 -19.20 -7.41
N LEU A 214 8.86 -18.34 -6.56
CA LEU A 214 9.76 -17.25 -6.95
C LEU A 214 11.17 -17.51 -6.39
N LEU A 215 12.21 -17.14 -7.11
CA LEU A 215 13.58 -17.01 -6.60
C LEU A 215 13.86 -15.52 -6.36
N SER A 216 14.27 -15.18 -5.14
CA SER A 216 14.49 -13.80 -4.70
C SER A 216 15.88 -13.62 -4.05
N PRO A 217 16.34 -12.37 -3.83
CA PRO A 217 17.64 -12.13 -3.20
C PRO A 217 17.65 -12.55 -1.72
N LEU A 218 16.47 -12.63 -1.09
CA LEU A 218 16.33 -13.19 0.26
C LEU A 218 16.69 -14.68 0.28
N ASP A 219 16.35 -15.43 -0.78
CA ASP A 219 16.75 -16.83 -0.89
C ASP A 219 18.27 -16.96 -1.00
N PHE A 220 18.94 -16.07 -1.75
CA PHE A 220 20.41 -16.04 -1.80
C PHE A 220 21.03 -15.73 -0.44
N ILE A 221 20.52 -14.72 0.28
CA ILE A 221 20.98 -14.36 1.63
C ILE A 221 20.86 -15.55 2.59
N LEU A 222 19.76 -16.31 2.52
CA LEU A 222 19.57 -17.51 3.36
C LEU A 222 20.52 -18.65 2.95
N ILE A 223 20.74 -18.87 1.66
CA ILE A 223 21.69 -19.89 1.15
C ILE A 223 23.11 -19.58 1.62
N LEU A 224 23.58 -18.33 1.47
CA LEU A 224 24.91 -17.91 1.92
C LEU A 224 25.09 -18.10 3.42
N LYS A 225 24.09 -17.74 4.23
CA LYS A 225 24.12 -17.91 5.69
C LYS A 225 24.10 -19.36 6.14
N GLU A 226 23.35 -20.23 5.45
CA GLU A 226 23.34 -21.66 5.75
C GLU A 226 24.75 -22.24 5.52
N LEU A 227 25.37 -21.91 4.38
CA LEU A 227 26.72 -22.33 4.02
C LEU A 227 27.80 -21.81 5.00
N GLU A 228 27.66 -20.58 5.49
CA GLU A 228 28.51 -20.00 6.55
C GLU A 228 28.36 -20.76 7.88
N THR A 229 27.13 -21.16 8.24
CA THR A 229 26.82 -21.83 9.52
C THR A 229 27.41 -23.24 9.62
N HIS A 230 27.52 -23.96 8.50
CA HIS A 230 28.10 -25.32 8.47
C HIS A 230 29.63 -25.35 8.45
N GLY A 231 30.31 -24.20 8.55
CA GLY A 231 31.75 -24.09 8.83
C GLY A 231 32.70 -24.52 7.70
N SER A 232 32.17 -25.05 6.59
CA SER A 232 32.90 -25.20 5.34
C SER A 232 33.08 -23.84 4.68
N ASN A 233 34.30 -23.53 4.20
CA ASN A 233 34.47 -22.53 3.16
C ASN A 233 33.42 -22.79 2.06
N LEU A 234 32.82 -21.73 1.50
CA LEU A 234 31.86 -21.78 0.39
C LEU A 234 32.46 -22.51 -0.82
N THR A 235 32.43 -23.85 -0.83
CA THR A 235 33.01 -24.62 -1.93
C THR A 235 32.17 -24.33 -3.17
N GLU A 236 32.83 -23.81 -4.21
CA GLU A 236 32.21 -23.50 -5.50
C GLU A 236 31.40 -24.70 -6.03
N GLU A 237 31.91 -25.91 -5.79
CA GLU A 237 31.27 -27.20 -6.01
C GLU A 237 29.87 -27.33 -5.41
N GLN A 238 29.61 -26.90 -4.16
CA GLN A 238 28.27 -26.99 -3.56
C GLN A 238 27.26 -26.05 -4.25
N LEU A 239 27.67 -24.85 -4.66
CA LEU A 239 26.82 -23.89 -5.38
C LEU A 239 26.65 -24.23 -6.88
N GLU A 240 27.56 -25.02 -7.43
CA GLU A 240 27.48 -25.60 -8.78
C GLU A 240 26.63 -26.87 -8.85
N THR A 241 26.70 -27.74 -7.84
CA THR A 241 26.03 -29.04 -7.84
C THR A 241 24.58 -28.98 -7.36
N HIS A 242 24.25 -28.09 -6.42
CA HIS A 242 22.90 -28.01 -5.88
C HIS A 242 21.96 -27.16 -6.76
N THR A 243 20.83 -27.76 -7.12
CA THR A 243 19.74 -27.11 -7.86
C THR A 243 18.87 -26.23 -6.95
N ILE A 244 18.09 -25.32 -7.54
CA ILE A 244 17.11 -24.52 -6.79
C ILE A 244 16.05 -25.43 -6.14
N SER A 245 15.66 -26.54 -6.79
CA SER A 245 14.76 -27.56 -6.23
C SER A 245 15.29 -28.16 -4.93
N ALA A 246 16.55 -28.61 -4.91
CA ALA A 246 17.19 -29.17 -3.73
C ALA A 246 17.26 -28.17 -2.56
N TRP A 247 17.70 -26.94 -2.84
CA TRP A 247 17.77 -25.88 -1.82
C TRP A 247 16.40 -25.49 -1.25
N LYS A 248 15.35 -25.45 -2.08
CA LYS A 248 13.99 -25.16 -1.59
C LYS A 248 13.41 -26.29 -0.75
N GLU A 249 13.76 -27.54 -1.03
CA GLU A 249 13.39 -28.67 -0.18
C GLU A 249 14.15 -28.65 1.16
N ALA A 250 15.48 -28.45 1.14
CA ALA A 250 16.28 -28.30 2.36
C ALA A 250 15.77 -27.14 3.25
N LYS A 251 15.40 -26.00 2.66
CA LYS A 251 14.78 -24.87 3.35
C LYS A 251 13.43 -25.24 4.01
N ARG A 252 12.58 -26.03 3.33
CA ARG A 252 11.32 -26.54 3.91
C ARG A 252 11.58 -27.42 5.14
N GLN A 253 12.57 -28.32 5.05
CA GLN A 253 12.88 -29.25 6.14
C GLN A 253 13.51 -28.56 7.36
N THR A 254 14.40 -27.58 7.13
CA THR A 254 15.13 -26.88 8.19
C THR A 254 14.24 -25.86 8.91
N TYR A 255 13.52 -25.00 8.17
CA TYR A 255 12.72 -23.92 8.76
C TYR A 255 11.28 -24.35 9.09
N GLY A 256 10.72 -25.36 8.41
CA GLY A 256 9.38 -25.89 8.68
C GLY A 256 9.22 -26.61 10.03
N ARG A 257 10.32 -26.86 10.75
CA ARG A 257 10.31 -27.43 12.11
C ARG A 257 10.20 -26.40 13.23
N HIS A 258 10.54 -25.13 12.98
CA HIS A 258 10.83 -24.18 14.06
C HIS A 258 9.75 -23.12 14.30
N ASP A 259 8.77 -23.03 13.41
CA ASP A 259 7.62 -22.12 13.52
C ASP A 259 6.36 -22.84 13.02
N GLY A 260 5.42 -23.13 13.93
CA GLY A 260 4.28 -24.03 13.72
C GLY A 260 3.22 -23.54 12.71
N GLN A 261 3.48 -22.43 12.03
CA GLN A 261 2.55 -21.77 11.11
C GLN A 261 2.90 -21.97 9.62
N TRP A 262 4.06 -22.55 9.27
CA TRP A 262 4.46 -22.77 7.88
C TRP A 262 3.82 -24.02 7.28
N ARG A 263 2.60 -23.85 6.75
CA ARG A 263 1.85 -24.92 6.07
C ARG A 263 2.70 -25.57 4.96
N ALA A 264 2.82 -26.89 5.02
CA ALA A 264 3.68 -27.72 4.15
C ALA A 264 3.41 -27.64 2.63
N HIS A 265 2.38 -26.91 2.21
CA HIS A 265 1.99 -26.70 0.81
C HIS A 265 1.55 -25.25 0.56
N GLN A 266 2.43 -24.26 0.75
CA GLN A 266 2.17 -22.93 0.19
C GLN A 266 2.28 -23.01 -1.34
N ALA A 267 1.12 -23.12 -2.00
CA ALA A 267 1.00 -22.94 -3.44
C ALA A 267 1.51 -21.56 -3.86
N LEU A 268 2.00 -21.43 -5.10
CA LEU A 268 2.48 -20.16 -5.62
C LEU A 268 1.38 -19.09 -5.53
N VAL A 269 1.65 -18.05 -4.74
CA VAL A 269 0.84 -16.83 -4.72
C VAL A 269 1.01 -16.12 -6.05
N HIS A 270 -0.01 -16.24 -6.90
CA HIS A 270 -0.12 -15.59 -8.21
C HIS A 270 -1.41 -14.77 -8.28
N ALA A 271 -1.53 -13.95 -9.31
CA ALA A 271 -2.75 -13.23 -9.66
C ALA A 271 -3.16 -13.55 -11.10
N THR A 272 -4.45 -13.48 -11.41
CA THR A 272 -4.93 -13.46 -12.80
C THR A 272 -4.89 -12.02 -13.35
N PRO A 273 -4.87 -11.80 -14.68
CA PRO A 273 -4.99 -10.46 -15.25
C PRO A 273 -6.35 -9.78 -14.94
N TYR A 274 -7.36 -10.54 -14.50
CA TYR A 274 -8.71 -10.04 -14.23
C TYR A 274 -8.96 -9.70 -12.75
N GLU A 275 -8.02 -10.01 -11.86
CA GLU A 275 -8.11 -9.59 -10.45
C GLU A 275 -7.94 -8.08 -10.29
N SER A 276 -8.60 -7.48 -9.29
CA SER A 276 -8.47 -6.05 -9.04
C SER A 276 -7.06 -5.69 -8.55
N LEU A 277 -6.61 -4.45 -8.83
CA LEU A 277 -5.34 -3.95 -8.28
C LEU A 277 -5.36 -3.92 -6.74
N ARG A 278 -6.54 -3.77 -6.12
CA ARG A 278 -6.73 -3.87 -4.67
C ARG A 278 -6.39 -5.27 -4.17
N ASP A 279 -6.90 -6.33 -4.80
CA ASP A 279 -6.64 -7.71 -4.40
C ASP A 279 -5.18 -8.10 -4.62
N ILE A 280 -4.58 -7.66 -5.73
CA ILE A 280 -3.15 -7.86 -6.01
C ILE A 280 -2.28 -7.17 -4.94
N ALA A 281 -2.60 -5.92 -4.57
CA ALA A 281 -1.89 -5.21 -3.50
C ALA A 281 -2.04 -5.91 -2.15
N LEU A 282 -3.24 -6.38 -1.81
CA LEU A 282 -3.50 -7.14 -0.58
C LEU A 282 -2.73 -8.47 -0.57
N LYS A 283 -2.73 -9.24 -1.67
CA LYS A 283 -1.91 -10.46 -1.83
C LYS A 283 -0.42 -10.18 -1.57
N ILE A 284 0.12 -9.10 -2.11
CA ILE A 284 1.53 -8.73 -1.90
C ILE A 284 1.81 -8.44 -0.41
N LEU A 285 0.95 -7.63 0.24
CA LEU A 285 1.13 -7.20 1.62
C LEU A 285 0.95 -8.33 2.64
N GLN A 286 -0.12 -9.13 2.50
CA GLN A 286 -0.46 -10.21 3.43
C GLN A 286 0.57 -11.35 3.42
N ASN A 287 1.16 -11.64 2.26
CA ASN A 287 2.18 -12.68 2.13
C ASN A 287 3.62 -12.16 2.34
N GLY A 288 3.82 -10.86 2.59
CA GLY A 288 5.14 -10.26 2.82
C GLY A 288 6.10 -10.34 1.63
N ILE A 289 5.58 -10.55 0.42
CA ILE A 289 6.36 -10.71 -0.82
C ILE A 289 6.62 -9.35 -1.48
N SER A 290 7.58 -9.28 -2.41
CA SER A 290 7.85 -8.04 -3.17
C SER A 290 7.05 -7.91 -4.46
N THR A 291 6.60 -9.05 -5.01
CA THR A 291 6.07 -9.18 -6.37
C THR A 291 5.14 -10.40 -6.46
N VAL A 292 4.12 -10.33 -7.30
CA VAL A 292 3.19 -11.43 -7.62
C VAL A 292 3.22 -11.70 -9.13
N PRO A 293 3.44 -12.94 -9.58
CA PRO A 293 3.25 -13.32 -10.98
C PRO A 293 1.80 -13.10 -11.42
N VAL A 294 1.61 -12.36 -12.51
CA VAL A 294 0.35 -12.32 -13.24
C VAL A 294 0.38 -13.47 -14.25
N ILE A 295 -0.45 -14.48 -14.01
CA ILE A 295 -0.53 -15.71 -14.79
C ILE A 295 -1.92 -15.80 -15.42
N TYR A 296 -1.96 -16.16 -16.69
CA TYR A 296 -3.18 -16.49 -17.42
C TYR A 296 -3.15 -17.96 -17.83
N SER A 297 -4.29 -18.64 -17.75
CA SER A 297 -4.51 -19.93 -18.39
C SER A 297 -5.81 -19.85 -19.17
N SER A 298 -5.81 -20.38 -20.38
CA SER A 298 -6.99 -20.45 -21.25
C SER A 298 -7.91 -21.63 -20.93
N SER A 299 -7.46 -22.57 -20.10
CA SER A 299 -8.19 -23.76 -19.72
C SER A 299 -8.78 -23.62 -18.31
N SER A 300 -9.99 -24.16 -18.12
CA SER A 300 -10.72 -24.09 -16.85
C SER A 300 -10.09 -24.92 -15.72
N ASP A 301 -9.16 -25.83 -16.06
CA ASP A 301 -8.39 -26.64 -15.11
C ASP A 301 -7.06 -25.98 -14.70
N GLY A 302 -6.70 -24.83 -15.26
CA GLY A 302 -5.45 -24.12 -14.99
C GLY A 302 -4.21 -24.75 -15.64
N SER A 303 -4.38 -25.65 -16.61
CA SER A 303 -3.27 -26.20 -17.41
C SER A 303 -2.61 -25.12 -18.30
N PHE A 304 -1.38 -25.38 -18.74
CA PHE A 304 -0.58 -24.47 -19.60
C PHE A 304 -0.53 -22.99 -19.14
N PRO A 305 -0.15 -22.70 -17.88
CA PRO A 305 -0.11 -21.34 -17.36
C PRO A 305 0.92 -20.48 -18.10
N GLN A 306 0.47 -19.34 -18.63
CA GLN A 306 1.27 -18.32 -19.31
C GLN A 306 1.60 -17.19 -18.33
N LEU A 307 2.90 -16.93 -18.13
CA LEU A 307 3.37 -15.79 -17.35
C LEU A 307 3.25 -14.51 -18.18
N LEU A 308 2.40 -13.59 -17.77
CA LEU A 308 2.20 -12.31 -18.48
C LEU A 308 3.05 -11.17 -17.89
N HIS A 309 3.13 -11.09 -16.56
CA HIS A 309 3.81 -9.97 -15.88
C HIS A 309 4.25 -10.31 -14.45
N LEU A 310 5.05 -9.42 -13.83
CA LEU A 310 5.43 -9.48 -12.42
C LEU A 310 4.92 -8.22 -11.69
N ALA A 311 3.68 -8.28 -11.22
CA ALA A 311 3.04 -7.17 -10.51
C ALA A 311 3.80 -6.82 -9.22
N SER A 312 3.88 -5.53 -8.91
CA SER A 312 4.59 -4.99 -7.74
C SER A 312 3.86 -3.78 -7.17
N LEU A 313 4.04 -3.50 -5.88
CA LEU A 313 3.48 -2.29 -5.26
C LEU A 313 4.00 -1.01 -5.94
N SER A 314 5.25 -0.97 -6.41
CA SER A 314 5.79 0.14 -7.20
C SER A 314 5.05 0.34 -8.53
N GLY A 315 4.67 -0.74 -9.22
CA GLY A 315 3.88 -0.66 -10.46
C GLY A 315 2.46 -0.14 -10.21
N ILE A 316 1.80 -0.66 -9.18
CA ILE A 316 0.46 -0.19 -8.77
C ILE A 316 0.53 1.29 -8.32
N LEU A 317 1.56 1.68 -7.56
CA LEU A 317 1.77 3.06 -7.13
C LEU A 317 2.01 4.01 -8.31
N LYS A 318 2.74 3.56 -9.33
CA LYS A 318 2.94 4.31 -10.58
C LYS A 318 1.62 4.56 -11.30
N CYS A 319 0.69 3.59 -11.30
CA CYS A 319 -0.66 3.77 -11.84
C CYS A 319 -1.49 4.78 -11.02
N ILE A 320 -1.49 4.68 -9.68
CA ILE A 320 -2.12 5.67 -8.79
C ILE A 320 -1.56 7.08 -9.07
N CYS A 321 -0.23 7.24 -9.09
CA CYS A 321 0.41 8.53 -9.36
C CYS A 321 0.01 9.06 -10.74
N ARG A 322 0.07 8.24 -11.80
CA ARG A 322 -0.32 8.61 -13.17
C ARG A 322 -1.76 9.10 -13.24
N TYR A 323 -2.69 8.41 -12.58
CA TYR A 323 -4.11 8.74 -12.62
C TYR A 323 -4.43 10.05 -11.88
N PHE A 324 -3.88 10.24 -10.68
CA PHE A 324 -4.19 11.42 -9.85
C PHE A 324 -3.29 12.64 -10.08
N LYS A 325 -2.22 12.55 -10.89
CA LYS A 325 -1.26 13.65 -11.14
C LYS A 325 -1.91 14.96 -11.55
N ASN A 326 -2.89 14.90 -12.44
CA ASN A 326 -3.59 16.07 -13.00
C ASN A 326 -4.87 16.41 -12.22
N SER A 327 -5.10 15.76 -11.07
CA SER A 327 -6.32 15.89 -10.28
C SER A 327 -6.01 15.81 -8.80
N THR A 328 -5.03 16.58 -8.34
CA THR A 328 -4.62 16.63 -6.93
C THR A 328 -5.74 17.07 -5.99
N GLY A 329 -6.71 17.85 -6.47
CA GLY A 329 -7.96 18.13 -5.74
C GLY A 329 -8.79 16.87 -5.41
N ASN A 330 -8.64 15.77 -6.17
CA ASN A 330 -9.27 14.49 -5.83
C ASN A 330 -8.61 13.79 -4.63
N LEU A 331 -7.30 13.94 -4.41
CA LEU A 331 -6.59 13.36 -3.24
C LEU A 331 -5.91 14.48 -2.44
N PRO A 332 -6.62 15.16 -1.53
CA PRO A 332 -6.07 16.25 -0.71
C PRO A 332 -4.77 15.91 0.03
N ILE A 333 -4.53 14.65 0.39
CA ILE A 333 -3.28 14.20 1.05
C ILE A 333 -2.02 14.35 0.19
N LEU A 334 -2.14 14.36 -1.15
CA LEU A 334 -0.97 14.33 -2.05
C LEU A 334 -0.07 15.57 -1.91
N ASN A 335 -0.69 16.72 -1.63
CA ASN A 335 -0.01 18.00 -1.46
C ASN A 335 0.41 18.27 0.00
N GLN A 336 0.08 17.38 0.94
CA GLN A 336 0.41 17.56 2.35
C GLN A 336 1.86 17.14 2.63
N PRO A 337 2.60 17.88 3.47
CA PRO A 337 3.96 17.50 3.87
C PRO A 337 3.96 16.15 4.58
N VAL A 338 4.91 15.26 4.26
CA VAL A 338 4.92 13.90 4.83
C VAL A 338 5.02 13.86 6.36
N CYS A 339 5.58 14.89 7.00
CA CYS A 339 5.62 14.99 8.46
C CYS A 339 4.27 15.25 9.14
N THR A 340 3.23 15.63 8.37
CA THR A 340 1.86 15.88 8.88
C THR A 340 0.95 14.64 8.79
N ILE A 341 1.46 13.56 8.18
CA ILE A 341 0.75 12.32 7.87
C ILE A 341 1.29 11.21 8.79
N PRO A 342 0.43 10.38 9.42
CA PRO A 342 0.88 9.24 10.24
C PRO A 342 1.33 8.07 9.35
N LEU A 343 2.53 8.20 8.78
CA LEU A 343 3.09 7.32 7.76
C LEU A 343 4.59 7.07 8.00
N GLY A 344 5.04 5.82 7.81
CA GLY A 344 6.45 5.43 7.89
C GLY A 344 6.97 5.26 9.32
N SER A 345 8.26 4.92 9.42
CA SER A 345 9.00 4.79 10.68
C SER A 345 9.88 6.02 10.90
N TRP A 346 9.88 6.59 12.10
CA TRP A 346 10.62 7.82 12.42
C TRP A 346 11.61 7.58 13.55
N VAL A 347 12.68 8.37 13.61
CA VAL A 347 13.60 8.37 14.76
C VAL A 347 12.81 8.70 16.05
N PRO A 348 12.99 7.95 17.15
CA PRO A 348 12.32 8.22 18.42
C PRO A 348 12.52 9.68 18.86
N LYS A 349 11.47 10.34 19.34
CA LYS A 349 11.64 11.59 20.07
C LYS A 349 12.30 11.30 21.42
N ILE A 350 13.17 12.21 21.87
CA ILE A 350 13.83 12.11 23.19
C ILE A 350 12.74 11.99 24.27
N GLY A 351 12.76 10.89 25.01
CA GLY A 351 11.79 10.60 26.07
C GLY A 351 10.66 9.61 25.73
N ASP A 352 10.62 9.03 24.52
CA ASP A 352 9.72 7.92 24.21
C ASP A 352 10.35 6.55 24.57
N PRO A 353 9.86 5.84 25.60
CA PRO A 353 10.46 4.59 26.06
C PRO A 353 10.11 3.37 25.18
N ASN A 354 9.13 3.46 24.28
CA ASN A 354 8.62 2.32 23.52
C ASN A 354 9.08 2.29 22.05
N SER A 355 9.66 3.39 21.55
CA SER A 355 10.09 3.49 20.16
C SER A 355 11.46 2.87 19.93
N ARG A 356 11.52 1.81 19.10
CA ARG A 356 12.76 1.16 18.70
C ARG A 356 13.59 2.10 17.78
N PRO A 357 14.92 2.13 17.90
CA PRO A 357 15.76 2.91 16.99
C PRO A 357 15.64 2.37 15.56
N LEU A 358 15.82 3.26 14.57
CA LEU A 358 15.89 2.86 13.18
C LEU A 358 17.16 2.01 12.96
N ALA A 359 17.01 0.90 12.23
CA ALA A 359 18.16 0.11 11.78
C ALA A 359 19.01 0.95 10.81
N MET A 360 20.30 1.09 11.10
CA MET A 360 21.27 1.83 10.30
C MET A 360 22.61 1.06 10.25
N LEU A 361 23.38 1.24 9.17
CA LEU A 361 24.70 0.64 9.00
C LEU A 361 25.79 1.72 8.94
N ARG A 362 26.98 1.42 9.47
CA ARG A 362 28.20 2.18 9.17
C ARG A 362 28.92 1.58 7.95
N PRO A 363 29.69 2.35 7.16
CA PRO A 363 30.36 1.84 5.95
C PRO A 363 31.34 0.69 6.19
N HIS A 364 31.95 0.65 7.38
CA HIS A 364 32.89 -0.36 7.84
C HIS A 364 32.22 -1.60 8.46
N ALA A 365 30.88 -1.67 8.51
CA ALA A 365 30.18 -2.86 8.98
C ALA A 365 30.45 -4.04 8.03
N SER A 366 30.54 -5.25 8.59
CA SER A 366 30.70 -6.47 7.78
C SER A 366 29.41 -6.79 7.00
N LEU A 367 29.58 -7.45 5.86
CA LEU A 367 28.47 -7.90 5.04
C LEU A 367 27.58 -8.88 5.81
N SER A 368 28.14 -9.84 6.56
CA SER A 368 27.37 -10.77 7.40
C SER A 368 26.49 -10.01 8.42
N SER A 369 27.02 -8.96 9.07
CA SER A 369 26.23 -8.12 10.00
C SER A 369 25.03 -7.44 9.30
N ALA A 370 25.24 -6.87 8.11
CA ALA A 370 24.17 -6.27 7.32
C ALA A 370 23.12 -7.28 6.85
N LEU A 371 23.55 -8.47 6.40
CA LEU A 371 22.65 -9.56 6.00
C LEU A 371 21.82 -10.05 7.19
N ASN A 372 22.42 -10.18 8.36
CA ASN A 372 21.73 -10.48 9.61
C ASN A 372 20.67 -9.42 9.94
N MET A 373 21.01 -8.13 9.86
CA MET A 373 20.08 -7.03 10.11
C MET A 373 18.91 -7.00 9.09
N LEU A 374 19.17 -7.26 7.80
CA LEU A 374 18.15 -7.35 6.73
C LEU A 374 17.13 -8.47 6.99
N VAL A 375 17.57 -9.60 7.55
CA VAL A 375 16.72 -10.75 7.88
C VAL A 375 15.97 -10.50 9.19
N GLN A 376 16.68 -10.16 10.27
CA GLN A 376 16.11 -9.99 11.62
C GLN A 376 15.05 -8.89 11.68
N ALA A 377 15.29 -7.73 11.06
CA ALA A 377 14.31 -6.65 11.04
C ALA A 377 13.23 -6.82 9.94
N GLY A 378 13.28 -7.90 9.15
CA GLY A 378 12.34 -8.14 8.04
C GLY A 378 12.47 -7.13 6.89
N VAL A 379 13.54 -6.34 6.86
CA VAL A 379 13.68 -5.15 6.02
C VAL A 379 14.35 -5.39 4.66
N SER A 380 13.86 -4.71 3.61
CA SER A 380 14.38 -4.86 2.23
C SER A 380 15.67 -4.09 1.91
N SER A 381 16.00 -3.10 2.75
CA SER A 381 17.20 -2.26 2.67
C SER A 381 17.51 -1.64 4.03
N ILE A 382 18.71 -1.09 4.20
CA ILE A 382 19.13 -0.37 5.41
C ILE A 382 19.95 0.86 4.96
N PRO A 383 19.70 2.06 5.53
CA PRO A 383 20.52 3.23 5.24
C PRO A 383 21.94 3.04 5.78
N ILE A 384 22.92 3.50 5.02
CA ILE A 384 24.32 3.60 5.43
C ILE A 384 24.58 5.06 5.79
N VAL A 385 25.13 5.29 6.98
CA VAL A 385 25.30 6.61 7.57
C VAL A 385 26.71 6.84 8.11
N ASP A 386 27.13 8.09 8.20
CA ASP A 386 28.36 8.49 8.90
C ASP A 386 28.16 8.52 10.43
N GLU A 387 29.18 8.97 11.18
CA GLU A 387 29.11 9.07 12.64
C GLU A 387 28.14 10.15 13.17
N ASN A 388 27.64 11.04 12.29
CA ASN A 388 26.65 12.06 12.61
C ASN A 388 25.22 11.64 12.19
N ASP A 389 25.05 10.36 11.85
CA ASP A 389 23.85 9.76 11.26
C ASP A 389 23.40 10.41 9.93
N SER A 390 24.34 11.07 9.22
CA SER A 390 24.15 11.63 7.88
C SER A 390 24.11 10.54 6.82
N LEU A 391 23.10 10.55 5.94
CA LEU A 391 22.92 9.52 4.92
C LEU A 391 24.02 9.57 3.86
N LEU A 392 24.77 8.46 3.75
CA LEU A 392 25.80 8.25 2.74
C LEU A 392 25.26 7.46 1.53
N ASP A 393 24.69 6.27 1.77
CA ASP A 393 24.12 5.39 0.73
C ASP A 393 23.06 4.44 1.36
N THR A 394 22.66 3.38 0.65
CA THR A 394 21.79 2.32 1.16
C THR A 394 22.30 0.95 0.70
N TYR A 395 22.28 -0.03 1.62
CA TYR A 395 22.45 -1.43 1.26
C TYR A 395 21.08 -2.09 1.12
N SER A 396 20.80 -2.72 -0.02
CA SER A 396 19.52 -3.39 -0.33
C SER A 396 19.71 -4.89 -0.45
N ARG A 397 18.65 -5.67 -0.20
CA ARG A 397 18.69 -7.13 -0.45
C ARG A 397 19.09 -7.47 -1.88
N SER A 398 18.77 -6.61 -2.86
CA SER A 398 19.17 -6.78 -4.27
C SER A 398 20.68 -6.68 -4.49
N ASP A 399 21.42 -5.92 -3.68
CA ASP A 399 22.86 -5.70 -3.89
C ASP A 399 23.69 -6.96 -3.66
N ILE A 400 23.15 -7.97 -2.98
CA ILE A 400 23.82 -9.27 -2.82
C ILE A 400 24.04 -9.99 -4.16
N THR A 401 23.23 -9.72 -5.20
CA THR A 401 23.44 -10.32 -6.52
C THR A 401 24.71 -9.80 -7.21
N ALA A 402 25.24 -8.64 -6.82
CA ALA A 402 26.51 -8.13 -7.32
C ALA A 402 27.70 -9.05 -6.97
N LEU A 403 27.60 -9.87 -5.90
CA LEU A 403 28.62 -10.88 -5.61
C LEU A 403 28.73 -11.96 -6.71
N ALA A 404 27.68 -12.16 -7.52
CA ALA A 404 27.69 -13.11 -8.64
C ALA A 404 28.55 -12.64 -9.83
N LYS A 405 28.89 -11.34 -9.87
CA LYS A 405 29.89 -10.80 -10.80
C LYS A 405 31.25 -11.44 -10.51
N ASP A 406 31.98 -11.83 -11.56
CA ASP A 406 33.35 -12.35 -11.50
C ASP A 406 33.59 -13.50 -10.50
N LYS A 407 32.53 -14.27 -10.16
CA LYS A 407 32.51 -15.32 -9.13
C LYS A 407 32.95 -14.87 -7.73
N VAL A 408 32.86 -13.58 -7.38
CA VAL A 408 33.45 -13.05 -6.13
C VAL A 408 32.92 -13.75 -4.87
N TYR A 409 31.66 -14.20 -4.84
CA TYR A 409 31.11 -15.00 -3.74
C TYR A 409 31.87 -16.30 -3.38
N THR A 410 32.70 -16.88 -4.28
CA THR A 410 33.46 -18.10 -3.95
C THR A 410 34.71 -17.83 -3.11
N HIS A 411 35.16 -16.57 -3.04
CA HIS A 411 36.34 -16.15 -2.29
C HIS A 411 36.00 -15.18 -1.14
N VAL A 412 34.77 -14.70 -1.05
CA VAL A 412 34.33 -13.78 0.01
C VAL A 412 34.04 -14.52 1.31
N ARG A 413 34.77 -14.14 2.36
CA ARG A 413 34.34 -14.30 3.74
C ARG A 413 33.41 -13.14 4.10
N LEU A 414 32.14 -13.44 4.39
CA LEU A 414 31.11 -12.42 4.63
C LEU A 414 31.39 -11.57 5.89
N GLU A 415 32.16 -12.10 6.84
CA GLU A 415 32.63 -11.37 8.02
C GLU A 415 33.75 -10.36 7.71
N GLU A 416 34.67 -10.69 6.80
CA GLU A 416 35.83 -9.85 6.45
C GLU A 416 35.47 -8.75 5.44
N MET A 417 34.48 -9.02 4.57
CA MET A 417 34.05 -8.08 3.55
C MET A 417 33.22 -6.93 4.15
N THR A 418 33.67 -5.69 3.95
CA THR A 418 32.92 -4.49 4.37
C THR A 418 31.78 -4.15 3.41
N ILE A 419 30.75 -3.48 3.90
CA ILE A 419 29.63 -2.98 3.10
C ILE A 419 30.10 -2.00 2.01
N HIS A 420 31.12 -1.19 2.28
CA HIS A 420 31.71 -0.31 1.26
C HIS A 420 32.30 -1.10 0.08
N GLN A 421 33.06 -2.16 0.34
CA GLN A 421 33.59 -3.05 -0.72
C GLN A 421 32.47 -3.79 -1.47
N ALA A 422 31.43 -4.25 -0.75
CA ALA A 422 30.29 -4.93 -1.37
C ALA A 422 29.52 -4.03 -2.34
N LEU A 423 29.41 -2.73 -2.05
CA LEU A 423 28.78 -1.76 -2.95
C LEU A 423 29.64 -1.45 -4.18
N GLN A 424 30.97 -1.39 -4.05
CA GLN A 424 31.88 -1.14 -5.18
C GLN A 424 31.70 -2.18 -6.31
N LEU A 425 31.53 -3.47 -5.97
CA LEU A 425 31.29 -4.53 -6.97
C LEU A 425 30.07 -4.28 -7.86
N GLY A 426 29.04 -3.62 -7.32
CA GLY A 426 27.80 -3.29 -8.02
C GLY A 426 27.82 -1.95 -8.77
N GLN A 427 28.87 -1.14 -8.63
CA GLN A 427 28.96 0.19 -9.28
C GLN A 427 29.42 0.12 -10.73
N ASP A 428 30.19 -0.90 -11.11
CA ASP A 428 30.65 -1.13 -12.50
C ASP A 428 29.55 -1.60 -13.45
N ALA A 429 28.41 -2.05 -12.91
CA ALA A 429 27.31 -2.52 -13.73
C ALA A 429 26.65 -1.32 -14.43
N ASN A 430 26.83 -1.23 -15.76
CA ASN A 430 25.98 -0.43 -16.65
C ASN A 430 24.54 -0.97 -16.59
N THR A 431 23.81 -0.66 -15.52
CA THR A 431 22.42 -1.06 -15.36
C THR A 431 21.58 -0.38 -16.44
N PRO A 432 20.86 -1.13 -17.30
CA PRO A 432 20.09 -0.55 -18.40
C PRO A 432 18.96 0.38 -17.94
N PHE A 433 18.57 0.30 -16.66
CA PHE A 433 17.80 1.31 -15.96
C PHE A 433 18.74 2.39 -15.43
N GLY A 434 19.11 3.34 -16.30
CA GLY A 434 20.05 4.42 -15.95
C GLY A 434 19.64 5.17 -14.67
N PHE A 435 20.54 5.21 -13.69
CA PHE A 435 20.34 5.93 -12.43
C PHE A 435 20.23 7.44 -12.69
N PHE A 436 19.00 7.96 -12.76
CA PHE A 436 18.76 9.40 -12.80
C PHE A 436 19.47 10.08 -11.60
N ASN A 437 20.43 10.96 -11.91
CA ASN A 437 21.27 11.74 -10.99
C ASN A 437 22.23 10.97 -10.06
N GLY A 438 22.58 9.71 -10.34
CA GLY A 438 23.68 9.03 -9.64
C GLY A 438 23.49 8.79 -8.13
N GLN A 439 22.26 8.92 -7.60
CA GLN A 439 21.94 8.59 -6.22
C GLN A 439 21.13 7.28 -6.16
N ARG A 440 21.78 6.22 -5.65
CA ARG A 440 21.14 4.92 -5.36
C ARG A 440 20.10 5.03 -4.24
N CYS A 441 20.35 5.91 -3.26
CA CYS A 441 19.41 6.26 -2.20
C CYS A 441 18.38 7.32 -2.67
N GLN A 442 17.10 7.09 -2.43
CA GLN A 442 16.05 8.10 -2.67
C GLN A 442 15.79 8.89 -1.38
N MET A 443 15.89 10.21 -1.46
CA MET A 443 15.82 11.12 -0.31
C MET A 443 14.64 12.09 -0.46
N CYS A 444 13.98 12.43 0.64
CA CYS A 444 13.01 13.53 0.74
C CYS A 444 13.18 14.26 2.09
N LEU A 445 12.63 15.47 2.18
CA LEU A 445 12.59 16.27 3.41
C LEU A 445 11.26 16.06 4.14
N ARG A 446 11.21 16.37 5.44
CA ARG A 446 9.95 16.40 6.23
C ARG A 446 8.85 17.25 5.58
N SER A 447 9.25 18.35 4.96
CA SER A 447 8.38 19.33 4.30
C SER A 447 7.95 18.93 2.89
N ASP A 448 8.51 17.87 2.31
CA ASP A 448 8.15 17.46 0.95
C ASP A 448 6.72 16.89 0.89
N PRO A 449 5.97 17.15 -0.18
CA PRO A 449 4.61 16.65 -0.34
C PRO A 449 4.60 15.13 -0.55
N LEU A 450 3.56 14.45 -0.05
CA LEU A 450 3.39 13.00 -0.18
C LEU A 450 3.51 12.51 -1.64
N LEU A 451 3.02 13.28 -2.61
CA LEU A 451 3.15 12.97 -4.05
C LEU A 451 4.61 12.73 -4.46
N LYS A 452 5.55 13.56 -3.97
CA LYS A 452 6.98 13.42 -4.30
C LYS A 452 7.55 12.11 -3.75
N VAL A 453 7.15 11.71 -2.54
CA VAL A 453 7.54 10.41 -1.97
C VAL A 453 6.91 9.25 -2.74
N MET A 454 5.64 9.36 -3.14
CA MET A 454 4.97 8.33 -3.95
C MET A 454 5.60 8.19 -5.35
N GLU A 455 5.92 9.29 -6.03
CA GLU A 455 6.63 9.27 -7.32
C GLU A 455 8.03 8.62 -7.17
N ARG A 456 8.75 8.91 -6.08
CA ARG A 456 10.07 8.31 -5.79
C ARG A 456 9.98 6.80 -5.56
N LEU A 457 8.98 6.34 -4.80
CA LEU A 457 8.69 4.92 -4.55
C LEU A 457 8.10 4.19 -5.78
N SER A 458 7.53 4.92 -6.73
CA SER A 458 6.99 4.35 -7.99
C SER A 458 8.09 3.94 -8.99
N ASN A 459 9.34 4.33 -8.74
CA ASN A 459 10.47 3.92 -9.57
C ASN A 459 10.78 2.43 -9.37
N PRO A 460 10.96 1.64 -10.45
CA PRO A 460 11.34 0.24 -10.35
C PRO A 460 12.59 0.03 -9.48
N GLY A 461 12.57 -0.99 -8.63
CA GLY A 461 13.66 -1.28 -7.70
C GLY A 461 13.66 -0.45 -6.40
N VAL A 462 13.11 0.76 -6.40
CA VAL A 462 13.00 1.59 -5.19
C VAL A 462 11.93 1.01 -4.26
N ARG A 463 12.36 0.48 -3.12
CA ARG A 463 11.44 -0.05 -2.10
C ARG A 463 11.17 0.92 -0.95
N ARG A 464 12.04 1.93 -0.78
CA ARG A 464 12.03 2.90 0.32
C ARG A 464 12.56 4.28 -0.08
N VAL A 465 12.09 5.29 0.62
CA VAL A 465 12.60 6.66 0.62
C VAL A 465 13.04 7.01 2.04
N PHE A 466 14.21 7.63 2.15
CA PHE A 466 14.76 8.12 3.41
C PHE A 466 14.36 9.57 3.60
N ILE A 467 13.77 9.88 4.77
CA ILE A 467 13.47 11.25 5.16
C ILE A 467 14.66 11.79 5.94
N VAL A 468 15.18 12.93 5.51
CA VAL A 468 16.39 13.53 6.10
C VAL A 468 16.17 15.00 6.48
N GLU A 469 16.97 15.47 7.43
CA GLU A 469 17.09 16.88 7.75
C GLU A 469 17.77 17.64 6.60
N ALA A 470 17.27 18.85 6.31
CA ALA A 470 17.85 19.73 5.31
C ALA A 470 19.26 20.20 5.73
N GLY A 471 20.21 20.21 4.79
CA GLY A 471 21.61 20.58 5.05
C GLY A 471 22.44 19.41 5.59
N SER A 472 22.17 18.95 6.81
CA SER A 472 22.96 17.88 7.45
C SER A 472 22.81 16.50 6.81
N LYS A 473 21.69 16.25 6.11
CA LYS A 473 21.26 14.93 5.61
C LYS A 473 21.12 13.85 6.71
N ARG A 474 21.03 14.23 7.98
CA ARG A 474 20.78 13.29 9.09
C ARG A 474 19.48 12.52 8.83
N VAL A 475 19.50 11.20 9.00
CA VAL A 475 18.31 10.36 8.79
C VAL A 475 17.31 10.59 9.92
N GLU A 476 16.09 11.02 9.56
CA GLU A 476 15.00 11.28 10.50
C GLU A 476 13.86 10.28 10.40
N GLY A 477 13.72 9.60 9.25
CA GLY A 477 12.66 8.64 9.02
C GLY A 477 12.84 7.81 7.75
N ILE A 478 12.00 6.78 7.61
CA ILE A 478 12.01 5.83 6.51
C ILE A 478 10.56 5.56 6.12
N ILE A 479 10.22 5.78 4.85
CA ILE A 479 8.92 5.44 4.28
C ILE A 479 9.13 4.34 3.24
N SER A 480 8.45 3.21 3.39
CA SER A 480 8.48 2.10 2.43
C SER A 480 7.23 2.03 1.57
N LEU A 481 7.32 1.30 0.45
CA LEU A 481 6.15 0.92 -0.35
C LEU A 481 5.03 0.30 0.50
N SER A 482 5.38 -0.59 1.43
CA SER A 482 4.40 -1.25 2.30
C SER A 482 3.69 -0.27 3.23
N ASP A 483 4.38 0.75 3.73
CA ASP A 483 3.78 1.77 4.62
C ASP A 483 2.77 2.62 3.86
N ILE A 484 3.09 3.02 2.62
CA ILE A 484 2.16 3.74 1.74
C ILE A 484 0.88 2.93 1.52
N PHE A 485 0.99 1.66 1.14
CA PHE A 485 -0.21 0.86 0.87
C PHE A 485 -0.99 0.51 2.13
N LYS A 486 -0.35 0.24 3.28
CA LYS A 486 -1.05 0.07 4.56
C LYS A 486 -1.83 1.34 4.93
N PHE A 487 -1.20 2.51 4.80
CA PHE A 487 -1.85 3.80 5.05
C PHE A 487 -3.03 4.06 4.10
N LEU A 488 -2.88 3.79 2.80
CA LEU A 488 -3.92 4.03 1.79
C LEU A 488 -5.08 3.01 1.82
N LEU A 489 -4.82 1.78 2.26
CA LEU A 489 -5.82 0.70 2.34
C LEU A 489 -6.44 0.52 3.74
N SER A 490 -5.96 1.26 4.75
CA SER A 490 -6.33 1.14 6.17
C SER A 490 -6.08 -0.26 6.75
N LEU A 491 -4.82 -0.71 6.71
CA LEU A 491 -4.35 -2.03 7.18
C LEU A 491 -3.37 -1.94 8.36
#